data_AF-A0A1E4SAQ6-F1
#
_entry.id   AF-A0A1E4SAQ6-F1
#
_cell.length_a   1.000
_cell.length_b   1.000
_cell.length_c   1.000
_cell.angle_alpha   90.00
_cell.angle_beta   90.00
_cell.angle_gamma   90.00
#
_symmetry.space_group_name_H-M   'P 1'
#
loop_
_entity.id
_entity.type
_entity.pdbx_description
1 polymer ?
#
loop_
_entity_poly.entity_id
_entity_poly.type
_entity_poly.pdbx_seq_one_letter_code
_entity_poly.pdbx_strand_id
1 'polypeptide(L)'
;RFRLLVSNMPEGAEWQDLKDFALQKGFEVTYANVFQRENNGTGVLDLATEEELNKALEELNGLDFKGNPIVLEKDPNPPPLR
;
A
#
# COMPACT_ATOMS: atom_id res chain seq x y z
N ARG A 1 -10.91 8.72 -5.01
CA ARG A 1 -10.51 7.48 -4.28
C ARG A 1 -9.01 7.59 -4.05
N PHE A 2 -8.54 7.36 -2.84
CA PHE A 2 -7.14 7.58 -2.47
C PHE A 2 -6.43 6.23 -2.42
N ARG A 3 -6.05 5.71 -3.59
CA ARG A 3 -5.43 4.40 -3.73
C ARG A 3 -3.94 4.51 -4.04
N LEU A 4 -3.15 3.73 -3.33
CA LEU A 4 -1.73 3.49 -3.54
C LEU A 4 -1.52 2.05 -4.01
N LEU A 5 -0.67 1.87 -4.99
CA LEU A 5 -0.12 0.59 -5.39
C LEU A 5 1.16 0.36 -4.58
N VAL A 6 1.29 -0.83 -4.02
CA VAL A 6 2.47 -1.28 -3.30
C VAL A 6 3.16 -2.32 -4.15
N SER A 7 4.45 -2.18 -4.38
CA SER A 7 5.26 -3.08 -5.17
C SER A 7 6.47 -3.55 -4.36
N ASN A 8 7.10 -4.66 -4.77
CA ASN A 8 8.30 -5.22 -4.13
C ASN A 8 8.05 -5.71 -2.69
N MET A 9 6.87 -6.26 -2.40
CA MET A 9 6.59 -6.85 -1.08
C MET A 9 7.22 -8.25 -0.95
N PRO A 10 7.65 -8.63 0.27
CA PRO A 10 8.20 -9.98 0.52
C PRO A 10 7.19 -11.09 0.30
N GLU A 11 7.68 -12.28 -0.07
CA GLU A 11 6.89 -13.52 -0.01
C GLU A 11 6.42 -13.75 1.45
N GLY A 12 5.13 -14.03 1.64
CA GLY A 12 4.47 -14.04 2.96
C GLY A 12 3.95 -12.69 3.49
N ALA A 13 4.10 -11.57 2.78
CA ALA A 13 3.36 -10.35 3.07
C ALA A 13 1.85 -10.50 2.84
N GLU A 14 1.04 -10.17 3.84
CA GLU A 14 -0.42 -10.16 3.73
C GLU A 14 -1.00 -8.74 3.88
N TRP A 15 -2.23 -8.56 3.42
CA TRP A 15 -2.94 -7.28 3.54
C TRP A 15 -3.09 -6.81 4.98
N GLN A 16 -3.09 -7.75 5.95
CA GLN A 16 -3.13 -7.46 7.38
C GLN A 16 -1.84 -6.78 7.85
N ASP A 17 -0.68 -7.32 7.44
CA ASP A 17 0.61 -6.73 7.78
C ASP A 17 0.78 -5.36 7.14
N LEU A 18 0.37 -5.22 5.88
CA LEU A 18 0.43 -3.93 5.18
C LEU A 18 -0.42 -2.87 5.89
N LYS A 19 -1.63 -3.26 6.32
CA LYS A 19 -2.51 -2.39 7.10
C LYS A 19 -1.91 -2.04 8.45
N ASP A 20 -1.38 -3.02 9.19
CA ASP A 20 -0.75 -2.79 10.49
C ASP A 20 0.46 -1.87 10.37
N PHE A 21 1.31 -2.07 9.36
CA PHE A 21 2.47 -1.23 9.09
C PHE A 21 2.08 0.24 8.84
N ALA A 22 1.08 0.48 8.01
CA ALA A 22 0.58 1.83 7.77
C ALA A 22 -0.02 2.45 9.05
N LEU A 23 -0.79 1.68 9.83
CA LEU A 23 -1.33 2.11 11.12
C LEU A 23 -0.24 2.45 12.14
N GLN A 24 0.81 1.63 12.25
CA GLN A 24 1.96 1.89 13.12
C GLN A 24 2.69 3.19 12.76
N LYS A 25 2.65 3.57 11.49
CA LYS A 25 3.23 4.81 10.96
C LYS A 25 2.28 6.01 11.09
N GLY A 26 1.06 5.80 11.60
CA GLY A 26 0.08 6.85 11.82
C GLY A 26 -0.84 7.12 10.62
N PHE A 27 -0.94 6.19 9.67
CA PHE A 27 -1.83 6.29 8.52
C PHE A 27 -3.12 5.48 8.70
N GLU A 28 -4.24 6.09 8.34
CA GLU A 28 -5.58 5.52 8.39
C GLU A 28 -5.92 4.80 7.08
N VAL A 29 -5.85 3.47 7.15
CA VAL A 29 -6.13 2.57 6.03
C VAL A 29 -7.59 2.15 6.06
N THR A 30 -8.32 2.53 5.00
CA THR A 30 -9.72 2.14 4.81
C THR A 30 -9.83 0.77 4.14
N TYR A 31 -8.92 0.44 3.23
CA TYR A 31 -8.89 -0.85 2.57
C TYR A 31 -7.45 -1.23 2.18
N ALA A 32 -7.12 -2.51 2.26
CA ALA A 32 -5.81 -3.05 1.88
C ALA A 32 -6.01 -4.39 1.20
N ASN A 33 -5.23 -4.66 0.17
CA ASN A 33 -5.21 -5.96 -0.49
C ASN A 33 -3.81 -6.28 -1.02
N VAL A 34 -3.44 -7.55 -1.06
CA VAL A 34 -2.11 -7.99 -1.48
C VAL A 34 -2.24 -9.15 -2.46
N PHE A 35 -1.58 -9.02 -3.60
CA PHE A 35 -1.54 -9.95 -4.71
C PHE A 35 -0.18 -10.66 -4.77
N GLN A 36 0.06 -11.58 -3.83
CA GLN A 36 1.32 -12.34 -3.79
C GLN A 36 1.50 -13.27 -5.00
N ARG A 37 0.45 -14.00 -5.39
CA ARG A 37 0.52 -15.06 -6.40
C ARG A 37 0.48 -14.57 -7.85
N GLU A 38 -0.12 -13.41 -8.10
CA GLU A 38 -0.43 -12.97 -9.47
C GLU A 38 0.54 -11.91 -10.01
N ASN A 39 1.26 -11.18 -9.16
CA ASN A 39 2.04 -10.01 -9.58
C ASN A 39 3.34 -9.82 -8.76
N ASN A 40 4.10 -10.87 -8.45
CA ASN A 40 5.40 -10.75 -7.77
C ASN A 40 5.35 -9.92 -6.46
N GLY A 41 4.33 -10.12 -5.63
CA GLY A 41 4.22 -9.37 -4.37
C GLY A 41 3.87 -7.90 -4.57
N THR A 42 2.86 -7.60 -5.40
CA THR A 42 2.21 -6.28 -5.41
C THR A 42 0.97 -6.27 -4.54
N GLY A 43 0.49 -5.07 -4.21
CA GLY A 43 -0.67 -4.84 -3.36
C GLY A 43 -1.28 -3.49 -3.64
N VAL A 44 -2.40 -3.22 -3.00
CA VAL A 44 -3.08 -1.95 -3.05
C VAL A 44 -3.49 -1.53 -1.64
N LEU A 45 -3.37 -0.23 -1.37
CA LEU A 45 -3.73 0.40 -0.12
C LEU A 45 -4.63 1.59 -0.42
N ASP A 46 -5.83 1.59 0.14
CA ASP A 46 -6.79 2.68 0.05
C ASP A 46 -6.80 3.42 1.40
N LEU A 47 -6.51 4.72 1.34
CA LEU A 47 -6.41 5.60 2.51
C LEU A 47 -7.69 6.41 2.71
N ALA A 48 -7.86 6.93 3.92
CA ALA A 48 -9.02 7.74 4.26
C ALA A 48 -8.98 9.12 3.58
N THR A 49 -7.79 9.72 3.50
CA THR A 49 -7.60 11.08 3.00
C THR A 49 -6.49 11.20 1.95
N GLU A 50 -6.54 12.27 1.15
CA GLU A 50 -5.49 12.58 0.17
C GLU A 50 -4.18 12.99 0.84
N GLU A 51 -4.24 13.66 1.99
CA GLU A 51 -3.06 14.10 2.72
C GLU A 51 -2.21 12.90 3.15
N GLU A 52 -2.86 11.89 3.72
CA GLU A 52 -2.22 10.62 4.07
C GLU A 52 -1.65 9.90 2.87
N LEU A 53 -2.33 9.99 1.73
CA LEU A 53 -1.85 9.37 0.50
C LEU A 53 -0.56 10.01 -0.02
N ASN A 54 -0.47 11.34 0.00
CA ASN A 54 0.76 12.03 -0.35
C ASN A 54 1.88 11.73 0.66
N LYS A 55 1.58 11.86 1.96
CA LYS A 55 2.53 11.56 3.03
C LYS A 55 3.03 10.12 2.98
N ALA A 56 2.15 9.15 2.75
CA ALA A 56 2.52 7.75 2.64
C ALA A 56 3.44 7.52 1.43
N LEU A 57 3.16 8.16 0.30
CA LEU A 57 4.01 8.03 -0.88
C LEU A 57 5.39 8.68 -0.71
N GLU A 58 5.54 9.67 0.17
CA GLU A 58 6.84 10.30 0.47
C GLU A 58 7.58 9.62 1.62
N GLU A 59 6.87 9.20 2.67
CA GLU A 59 7.45 8.65 3.90
C GLU A 59 7.52 7.13 3.92
N LEU A 60 6.54 6.43 3.34
CA LEU A 60 6.52 4.96 3.32
C LEU A 60 7.23 4.39 2.08
N ASN A 61 7.41 5.18 1.03
CA ASN A 61 8.03 4.72 -0.20
C ASN A 61 9.53 4.47 0.01
N GLY A 62 9.97 3.25 -0.28
CA GLY A 62 11.33 2.78 -0.01
C GLY A 62 11.57 2.34 1.43
N LEU A 63 10.55 2.29 2.29
CA LEU A 63 10.73 1.76 3.65
C LEU A 63 10.86 0.25 3.65
N ASP A 64 11.68 -0.24 4.57
CA ASP A 64 11.78 -1.65 4.90
C ASP A 64 10.48 -2.16 5.52
N PHE A 65 9.80 -3.02 4.75
CA PHE A 65 8.65 -3.76 5.18
C PHE A 65 9.01 -5.25 5.20
N LYS A 66 9.05 -5.84 6.40
CA LYS A 66 9.46 -7.24 6.63
C LYS A 66 10.81 -7.61 5.98
N GLY A 67 11.74 -6.65 5.89
CA GLY A 67 13.09 -6.84 5.36
C GLY A 67 13.23 -6.66 3.85
N ASN A 68 12.18 -6.17 3.16
CA ASN A 68 12.29 -5.70 1.78
C ASN A 68 11.80 -4.25 1.68
N PRO A 69 12.51 -3.38 0.92
CA PRO A 69 12.06 -2.02 0.68
C PRO A 69 10.85 -2.03 -0.25
N ILE A 70 9.69 -1.61 0.25
CA ILE A 70 8.47 -1.52 -0.56
C ILE A 70 8.46 -0.24 -1.39
N VAL A 71 7.87 -0.30 -2.58
CA VAL A 71 7.69 0.86 -3.45
C VAL A 71 6.22 1.23 -3.47
N LEU A 72 5.92 2.51 -3.29
CA LEU A 72 4.56 3.04 -3.30
C LEU A 72 4.35 3.96 -4.49
N GLU A 73 3.27 3.71 -5.23
CA GLU A 73 2.87 4.50 -6.39
C GLU A 73 1.42 4.95 -6.24
N LYS A 74 1.09 6.17 -6.67
CA LYS A 74 -0.29 6.63 -6.77
C LYS A 74 -0.99 5.88 -7.88
N ASP A 75 -2.18 5.34 -7.61
CA ASP A 75 -3.05 4.79 -8.65
C ASP A 75 -3.96 5.91 -9.19
N PRO A 76 -3.70 6.47 -10.39
CA PRO A 76 -4.54 7.52 -10.96
C PRO A 76 -5.84 6.99 -11.56
N ASN A 77 -6.01 5.67 -11.69
CA ASN A 77 -7.13 5.04 -12.37
C ASN A 77 -8.02 4.26 -11.37
N PRO A 78 -8.98 4.94 -10.70
CA PRO A 78 -10.02 4.19 -10.00
C PRO A 78 -10.72 3.28 -11.02
N PRO A 79 -10.95 1.99 -10.71
CA PRO A 79 -11.71 1.13 -11.61
C PRO A 79 -13.04 1.80 -11.92
N PRO A 80 -13.48 1.81 -13.19
CA PRO A 80 -14.73 2.47 -13.56
C PRO A 80 -15.86 1.91 -12.69
N LEU A 81 -16.65 2.80 -12.08
CA LEU A 81 -17.88 2.41 -11.40
C LEU A 81 -18.74 1.68 -12.43
N ARG A 82 -18.89 0.38 -12.26
CA ARG A 82 -19.76 -0.46 -13.09
C ARG A 82 -21.15 -0.50 -12.48
#